data_AF-A0ABC8SZN8-F1
#
_entry.id   AF-A0ABC8SZN8-F1
#
_cell.length_a   1.000
_cell.length_b   1.000
_cell.length_c   1.000
_cell.angle_alpha   90.00
_cell.angle_beta   90.00
_cell.angle_gamma   90.00
#
_symmetry.space_group_name_H-M   'P 1'
#
loop_
_entity.id
_entity.type
_entity.pdbx_description
1 polymer ?
#
loop_
_entity_poly.entity_id
_entity_poly.type
_entity_poly.pdbx_seq_one_letter_code
_entity_poly.pdbx_strand_id
1 'polypeptide(L)' 'MAWLEADRFFTSNFNEDTYTKKGLEWVNTTESLKDVLDRPYPEMTQKWMNCTSAFSVWDFAPNSYNPIPLYLRVPE' A
#
# COMPACT_ATOMS: atom_id res chain seq x y z
N MET A 1 -2.35 -16.63 6.42
CA MET A 1 -0.94 -16.19 6.53
C MET A 1 0.04 -17.10 5.79
N ALA A 2 -0.23 -18.37 5.54
CA ALA A 2 0.73 -19.28 4.91
C ALA A 2 1.04 -19.07 3.41
N TRP A 3 0.26 -18.26 2.68
CA TRP A 3 0.43 -18.11 1.22
C TRP A 3 1.68 -17.31 0.83
N LEU A 4 2.01 -16.24 1.57
CA LEU A 4 3.21 -15.45 1.32
C LEU A 4 4.48 -16.24 1.68
N GLU A 5 4.44 -16.96 2.79
CA GLU A 5 5.58 -17.76 3.27
C GLU A 5 5.82 -19.02 2.43
N ALA A 6 4.77 -19.58 1.81
CA ALA A 6 4.88 -20.78 0.98
C ALA A 6 5.34 -20.50 -0.45
N ASP A 7 5.20 -19.26 -0.94
CA ASP A 7 5.58 -18.90 -2.30
C ASP A 7 7.04 -18.44 -2.35
N ARG A 8 7.82 -19.09 -3.21
CA ARG A 8 9.24 -18.78 -3.43
C ARG A 8 9.47 -17.34 -3.88
N PHE A 9 8.55 -16.74 -4.63
CA PHE A 9 8.70 -15.39 -5.19
C PHE A 9 8.52 -14.30 -4.14
N PHE A 10 7.89 -14.61 -3.00
CA PHE A 10 7.77 -13.72 -1.85
C PHE A 10 8.78 -14.05 -0.73
N THR A 11 9.57 -15.11 -0.90
CA THR A 11 10.61 -15.54 0.06
C THR A 11 12.00 -15.56 -0.61
N SER A 12 12.48 -16.73 -1.05
CA SER A 12 13.84 -16.93 -1.55
C SER A 12 14.17 -16.16 -2.83
N ASN A 13 13.16 -15.88 -3.65
CA ASN A 13 13.28 -15.24 -4.95
C ASN A 13 12.79 -13.78 -4.96
N PHE A 14 12.52 -13.18 -3.80
CA PHE A 14 12.22 -11.75 -3.69
C PHE A 14 13.53 -10.93 -3.71
N ASN A 15 14.17 -10.84 -4.88
CA ASN A 15 15.47 -10.17 -5.06
C ASN A 15 15.60 -9.50 -6.44
N GLU A 16 16.64 -8.66 -6.59
CA GLU A 16 16.90 -7.92 -7.83
C GLU A 16 17.24 -8.82 -9.02
N ASP A 17 17.76 -10.03 -8.79
CA ASP A 17 18.08 -10.97 -9.88
C ASP A 17 16.82 -11.53 -10.53
N THR A 18 15.76 -11.75 -9.74
CA THR A 18 14.48 -12.28 -10.23
C THR A 18 13.56 -11.16 -10.71
N TYR A 19 13.49 -10.04 -10.00
CA TYR A 19 12.55 -8.94 -10.29
C TYR A 19 13.15 -7.83 -11.16
N THR A 20 14.45 -7.87 -11.44
CA THR A 20 15.26 -6.73 -11.92
C THR A 20 15.28 -5.60 -10.89
N LYS A 21 16.39 -4.84 -10.85
CA LYS A 21 16.51 -3.69 -9.92
C LYS A 21 15.33 -2.72 -10.02
N LYS A 22 14.92 -2.36 -11.24
CA LYS A 22 13.79 -1.44 -11.47
C LYS A 22 12.45 -2.06 -11.08
N GLY A 23 12.26 -3.36 -11.31
CA GLY A 23 11.01 -4.04 -10.94
C GLY A 23 10.86 -4.21 -9.43
N LEU A 24 11.96 -4.50 -8.72
CA LEU A 24 11.93 -4.57 -7.25
C LEU A 24 11.71 -3.18 -6.63
N GLU A 25 12.35 -2.14 -7.18
CA GLU A 25 12.10 -0.75 -6.79
C GLU A 25 10.63 -0.35 -7.01
N TRP A 26 10.01 -0.79 -8.11
CA TRP A 26 8.59 -0.59 -8.34
C TRP A 26 7.72 -1.21 -7.24
N VAL A 27 8.00 -2.46 -6.87
CA VAL A 27 7.24 -3.16 -5.81
C VAL A 27 7.41 -2.45 -4.47
N ASN A 28 8.62 -2.03 -4.13
CA ASN A 28 8.93 -1.35 -2.86
C ASN A 28 8.43 0.10 -2.78
N THR A 29 8.02 0.71 -3.90
CA THR A 29 7.50 2.09 -3.93
C THR A 29 5.98 2.13 -4.05
N THR A 30 5.35 1.00 -4.36
CA THR A 30 3.89 0.90 -4.52
C THR A 30 3.28 0.31 -3.25
N GLU A 31 2.86 1.19 -2.33
CA GLU A 31 2.33 0.79 -1.02
C GLU A 31 0.83 0.48 -1.05
N SER A 32 0.10 1.03 -2.02
CA SER A 32 -1.36 0.98 -2.02
C SER A 32 -1.99 0.89 -3.40
N LEU A 33 -3.25 0.46 -3.44
CA LEU A 33 -4.06 0.48 -4.66
C LEU A 33 -4.24 1.92 -5.20
N LYS A 34 -4.17 2.93 -4.33
CA LYS A 34 -4.20 4.34 -4.75
C LYS A 34 -3.02 4.65 -5.67
N ASP A 35 -1.81 4.22 -5.32
CA ASP A 35 -0.60 4.46 -6.12
C ASP A 35 -0.70 3.82 -7.52
N VAL A 36 -1.38 2.66 -7.60
CA VAL A 36 -1.65 1.97 -8.87
C VAL A 36 -2.70 2.72 -9.70
N LEU A 37 -3.72 3.29 -9.08
CA LEU A 37 -4.78 4.08 -9.76
C LEU A 37 -4.29 5.46 -10.20
N ASP A 38 -3.43 6.09 -9.40
CA ASP A 38 -2.87 7.42 -9.64
C ASP A 38 -1.98 7.43 -10.89
N ARG A 39 -1.28 6.33 -11.18
CA ARG A 39 -0.38 6.23 -12.34
C ARG A 39 -1.10 6.43 -13.69
N PRO A 40 -2.19 5.70 -14.01
CA PRO A 40 -2.96 5.92 -15.24
C PRO A 40 -4.01 7.04 -15.12
N TYR A 41 -4.54 7.31 -13.92
CA TYR A 41 -5.68 8.23 -13.72
C TYR A 41 -5.43 9.24 -12.59
N PRO A 42 -4.42 10.12 -12.72
CA PRO A 42 -4.03 11.05 -11.65
C PRO A 42 -5.14 12.02 -11.26
N GLU A 43 -5.99 12.43 -12.20
CA GLU A 43 -7.09 13.36 -11.93
C GLU A 43 -8.25 12.72 -11.16
N MET A 44 -8.41 11.39 -11.24
CA MET A 44 -9.54 10.69 -10.62
C MET A 44 -9.43 10.73 -9.10
N THR A 45 -8.28 10.36 -8.57
CA THR A 45 -8.10 10.28 -7.11
C THR A 45 -7.95 11.66 -6.50
N GLN A 46 -7.38 12.64 -7.21
CA GLN A 46 -7.36 14.03 -6.74
C GLN A 46 -8.76 14.63 -6.62
N LYS A 47 -9.67 14.30 -7.54
CA LYS A 47 -11.01 14.88 -7.56
C LYS A 47 -12.01 14.14 -6.68
N TRP A 48 -11.89 12.83 -6.57
CA TRP A 48 -12.95 11.99 -5.99
C TRP A 48 -12.55 11.23 -4.73
N MET A 49 -11.28 11.19 -4.35
CA MET A 49 -10.80 10.42 -3.20
C MET A 49 -10.31 11.36 -2.09
N ASN A 50 -11.14 11.56 -1.07
CA ASN A 50 -10.83 12.34 0.13
C ASN A 50 -10.20 11.49 1.26
N CYS A 51 -10.31 10.16 1.15
CA CYS A 51 -9.80 9.20 2.13
C CYS A 51 -8.34 8.79 1.84
N THR A 52 -7.68 8.23 2.87
CA THR A 52 -6.27 7.81 2.79
C THR A 52 -6.05 6.46 2.11
N SER A 53 -7.09 5.65 1.93
CA SER A 53 -7.04 4.32 1.30
C SER A 53 -8.10 4.19 0.22
N ALA A 54 -7.75 3.61 -0.93
CA ALA A 54 -8.68 3.37 -2.03
C ALA A 54 -9.78 2.34 -1.70
N PHE A 55 -9.60 1.56 -0.62
CA PHE A 55 -10.58 0.58 -0.14
C PHE A 55 -11.61 1.15 0.83
N SER A 56 -11.39 2.37 1.34
CA SER A 56 -12.37 3.07 2.17
C SER A 56 -13.47 3.69 1.31
N VAL A 57 -14.54 4.18 1.93
CA VAL A 57 -15.50 5.05 1.22
C VAL A 57 -14.79 6.34 0.81
N TRP A 58 -14.81 6.65 -0.48
CA TRP A 58 -13.98 7.73 -1.06
C TRP A 58 -14.32 9.13 -0.55
N ASP A 59 -15.56 9.34 -0.11
CA ASP A 59 -16.05 10.61 0.44
C ASP A 59 -15.80 10.76 1.96
N PHE A 60 -15.18 9.75 2.60
CA PHE A 60 -14.90 9.80 4.03
C PHE A 60 -13.76 10.78 4.34
N ALA A 61 -13.90 11.51 5.46
CA ALA A 61 -12.85 12.41 5.93
C ALA A 61 -11.56 11.63 6.26
N PRO A 62 -10.37 12.22 6.05
CA PRO A 62 -9.12 11.56 6.38
C PRO A 62 -9.04 11.21 7.87
N ASN A 63 -8.41 10.09 8.19
CA ASN A 63 -8.23 9.65 9.57
C ASN A 63 -7.46 10.72 10.37
N SER A 64 -7.95 11.04 11.57
CA SER A 64 -7.23 11.89 12.50
C SER A 64 -5.94 11.21 12.96
N TYR A 65 -4.87 12.01 13.09
CA TYR A 65 -3.60 11.50 13.59
C TYR A 65 -3.75 11.11 15.08
N ASN A 66 -3.44 9.86 15.41
CA ASN A 66 -3.39 9.40 16.80
C ASN A 66 -1.94 9.52 17.34
N PRO A 67 -1.70 10.39 18.35
CA PRO A 67 -0.36 10.64 18.89
C PRO A 67 0.23 9.47 19.69
N ILE A 68 -0.59 8.49 20.06
CA ILE A 68 -0.13 7.29 20.77
C ILE A 68 0.59 6.36 19.78
N PRO A 69 1.82 5.91 20.07
CA PRO A 69 2.55 4.96 19.23
C PRO A 69 1.75 3.68 18.95
N LEU A 70 1.82 3.16 17.73
CA LEU A 70 0.96 2.07 17.25
C LEU A 70 0.93 0.85 18.19
N TYR A 71 2.08 0.42 18.71
CA TYR A 71 2.21 -0.73 19.60
C TYR A 71 1.70 -0.49 21.04
N LEU A 72 1.42 0.77 21.41
CA LEU A 72 0.94 1.16 22.74
C LEU A 72 -0.55 1.52 22.75
N ARG A 73 -1.24 1.40 21.61
CA ARG A 73 -2.68 1.66 21.51
C ARG A 73 -3.43 0.50 22.15
N VAL A 74 -4.36 0.82 23.05
CA VAL A 74 -5.25 -0.15 23.68
C VAL A 74 -6.57 -0.14 22.91
N PRO A 75 -7.10 -1.30 22.48
CA PRO A 75 -8.42 -1.37 21.88
C PRO A 75 -9.49 -1.02 22.94
N GLU A 76 -10.49 -0.22 22.55
CA GLU A 76 -11.68 0.03 23.36
C GLU A 76 -12.64 -1.16 23.38
#